data_AF-A0A7S2WB56-F1
#
_entry.id   AF-A0A7S2WB56-F1
#
_cell.length_a   1.000
_cell.length_b   1.000
_cell.length_c   1.000
_cell.angle_alpha   90.00
_cell.angle_beta   90.00
_cell.angle_gamma   90.00
#
_symmetry.space_group_name_H-M   'P 1'
#
loop_
_entity.id
_entity.type
_entity.pdbx_description
1 polymer ?
#
loop_
_entity_poly.entity_id
_entity_poly.type
_entity_poly.pdbx_seq_one_letter_code
_entity_poly.pdbx_strand_id
1 'polypeptide(L)'
;FRGSVPNHIVARGYDIAFSFIKAHEYAESKLGQLELPSHIQQAIILESEVMRNAARMFLHDVHNSYEEIASSIKTGMVISQTLRHAYKEAQRMYHSAEIEEHDFDFIKKEFEKKILCVKRALGYVAVRNSKDLFRALPFFSGVDEATFKLVEKHANLKKFDHGERIMERGGKHEHMYLIIRGRVSFSIVRRPTQHLKQHKKRGESTDDDSGDTGNSSDNGGLGRRSTYDSWFVPSRKSRKHKSHPTRCF
;
A
#
# COMPACT_ATOMS: atom_id res chain seq x y z
N PHE A 1 1.94 -15.87 -21.04
CA PHE A 1 1.09 -14.68 -21.13
C PHE A 1 -0.37 -15.03 -21.49
N ARG A 2 -1.08 -15.85 -20.68
CA ARG A 2 -2.50 -16.18 -20.95
C ARG A 2 -3.43 -15.11 -20.36
N GLY A 3 -4.40 -14.68 -21.16
CA GLY A 3 -5.61 -13.92 -20.82
C GLY A 3 -5.54 -13.06 -19.56
N SER A 4 -4.92 -11.88 -19.65
CA SER A 4 -5.02 -10.90 -18.55
C SER A 4 -6.47 -10.47 -18.43
N VAL A 5 -7.09 -10.74 -17.28
CA VAL A 5 -8.39 -10.14 -16.95
C VAL A 5 -8.22 -8.62 -17.01
N PRO A 6 -9.10 -7.88 -17.70
CA PRO A 6 -9.03 -6.43 -17.75
C PRO A 6 -9.00 -5.81 -16.34
N ASN A 7 -8.09 -4.86 -16.10
CA ASN A 7 -7.90 -4.25 -14.78
C ASN A 7 -9.19 -3.66 -14.18
N HIS A 8 -10.06 -3.09 -15.02
CA HIS A 8 -11.33 -2.53 -14.59
C HIS A 8 -12.31 -3.59 -14.05
N ILE A 9 -12.24 -4.83 -14.56
CA ILE A 9 -13.05 -5.95 -14.06
C ILE A 9 -12.55 -6.37 -12.68
N VAL A 10 -11.22 -6.50 -12.52
CA VAL A 10 -10.59 -6.84 -11.24
C VAL A 10 -10.91 -5.78 -10.18
N ALA A 11 -10.79 -4.50 -10.54
CA ALA A 11 -11.10 -3.40 -9.64
C ALA A 11 -12.58 -3.37 -9.23
N ARG A 12 -13.50 -3.57 -10.18
CA ARG A 12 -14.93 -3.66 -9.88
C ARG A 12 -15.25 -4.86 -8.99
N GLY A 13 -14.61 -6.01 -9.23
CA GLY A 13 -14.74 -7.18 -8.37
C GLY A 13 -14.29 -6.91 -6.94
N TYR A 14 -13.16 -6.20 -6.77
CA TYR A 14 -12.67 -5.77 -5.47
C TYR A 14 -13.69 -4.87 -4.75
N ASP A 15 -14.19 -3.83 -5.42
CA ASP A 15 -15.17 -2.90 -4.84
C ASP A 15 -16.46 -3.60 -4.41
N ILE A 16 -16.95 -4.55 -5.23
CA ILE A 16 -18.13 -5.35 -4.92
C ILE A 16 -17.88 -6.23 -3.69
N ALA A 17 -16.78 -6.99 -3.68
CA ALA A 17 -16.45 -7.87 -2.55
C ALA A 17 -16.25 -7.09 -1.25
N PHE A 18 -15.59 -5.93 -1.32
CA PHE A 18 -15.43 -5.05 -0.16
C PHE A 18 -16.79 -4.51 0.34
N SER A 19 -17.63 -4.02 -0.57
CA SER A 19 -18.95 -3.49 -0.23
C SER A 19 -19.87 -4.58 0.32
N PHE A 20 -19.78 -5.79 -0.21
CA PHE A 20 -20.49 -6.98 0.27
C PHE A 20 -20.14 -7.26 1.73
N ILE A 21 -18.84 -7.31 2.07
CA ILE A 21 -18.39 -7.51 3.46
C ILE A 21 -18.96 -6.42 4.38
N LYS A 22 -18.91 -5.15 3.95
CA LYS A 22 -19.44 -4.03 4.75
C LYS A 22 -20.96 -4.07 4.92
N ALA A 23 -21.70 -4.52 3.90
CA ALA A 23 -23.14 -4.70 4.00
C ALA A 23 -23.50 -5.80 5.02
N HIS A 24 -22.79 -6.93 5.00
CA HIS A 24 -22.94 -7.99 6.00
C HIS A 24 -22.61 -7.53 7.42
N GLU A 25 -21.47 -6.85 7.62
CA GLU A 25 -21.10 -6.27 8.93
C GLU A 25 -22.17 -5.29 9.45
N TYR A 26 -22.74 -4.48 8.56
CA TYR A 26 -23.83 -3.58 8.91
C TYR A 26 -25.11 -4.33 9.29
N ALA A 27 -25.51 -5.32 8.50
CA ALA A 27 -26.70 -6.14 8.77
C ALA A 27 -26.58 -6.88 10.11
N GLU A 28 -25.41 -7.48 10.40
CA GLU A 28 -25.09 -8.10 11.68
C GLU A 28 -25.21 -7.11 12.85
N SER A 29 -24.75 -5.87 12.70
CA SER A 29 -24.88 -4.85 13.74
C SER A 29 -26.34 -4.45 14.04
N LYS A 30 -27.26 -4.71 13.09
CA LYS A 30 -28.68 -4.39 13.18
C LYS A 30 -29.55 -5.58 13.57
N LEU A 31 -29.02 -6.80 13.49
CA LEU A 31 -29.73 -8.03 13.83
C LEU A 31 -30.24 -8.05 15.28
N GLY A 32 -29.50 -7.47 16.23
CA GLY A 32 -29.94 -7.35 17.62
C GLY A 32 -31.12 -6.40 17.84
N GLN A 33 -31.47 -5.58 16.83
CA GLN A 33 -32.66 -4.71 16.86
C GLN A 33 -33.91 -5.42 16.33
N LEU A 34 -33.75 -6.60 15.73
CA LEU A 34 -34.84 -7.43 15.26
C LEU A 34 -35.23 -8.40 16.38
N GLU A 35 -36.51 -8.44 16.75
CA GLU A 35 -37.08 -9.38 17.72
C GLU A 35 -37.16 -10.81 17.12
N LEU A 36 -36.01 -11.34 16.73
CA LEU A 36 -35.86 -12.68 16.17
C LEU A 36 -35.47 -13.67 17.27
N PRO A 37 -35.96 -14.91 17.22
CA PRO A 37 -35.47 -15.99 18.07
C PRO A 37 -33.95 -16.17 17.95
N SER A 38 -33.27 -16.41 19.08
CA SER A 38 -31.79 -16.48 19.14
C SER A 38 -31.18 -17.52 18.18
N HIS A 39 -31.86 -18.64 17.94
CA HIS A 39 -31.38 -19.68 17.03
C HIS A 39 -31.38 -19.22 15.56
N ILE A 40 -32.36 -18.39 15.16
CA ILE A 40 -32.43 -17.81 13.81
C ILE A 40 -31.33 -16.76 13.64
N GLN A 41 -31.12 -15.92 14.66
CA GLN A 41 -30.03 -14.94 14.63
C GLN A 41 -28.66 -15.61 14.50
N GLN A 42 -28.41 -16.67 15.26
CA GLN A 42 -27.17 -17.44 15.18
C GLN A 42 -26.98 -18.11 13.81
N ALA A 43 -28.02 -18.68 13.23
CA ALA A 43 -27.96 -19.27 11.90
C ALA A 43 -27.58 -18.22 10.83
N ILE A 44 -28.20 -17.03 10.87
CA ILE A 44 -27.89 -15.93 9.94
C ILE A 44 -26.45 -15.44 10.12
N ILE A 45 -25.97 -15.30 11.36
CA ILE A 45 -24.59 -14.88 11.63
C ILE A 45 -23.59 -15.90 11.06
N LEU A 46 -23.84 -17.18 11.28
CA LEU A 46 -22.96 -18.25 10.81
C LEU A 46 -22.92 -18.32 9.28
N GLU A 47 -24.06 -18.23 8.62
CA GLU A 47 -24.14 -18.15 7.15
C GLU A 47 -23.41 -16.91 6.62
N SER A 48 -23.66 -15.74 7.24
CA SER A 48 -23.01 -14.47 6.91
C SER A 48 -21.48 -14.54 7.06
N GLU A 49 -20.98 -15.25 8.08
CA GLU A 49 -19.56 -15.45 8.29
C GLU A 49 -18.91 -16.28 7.18
N VAL A 50 -19.54 -17.40 6.78
CA VAL A 50 -19.09 -18.19 5.62
C VAL A 50 -19.08 -17.33 4.35
N MET A 51 -20.16 -16.58 4.14
CA MET A 51 -20.34 -15.49 3.16
C MET A 51 -19.11 -14.59 3.03
N ARG A 52 -18.82 -13.91 4.14
CA ARG A 52 -17.74 -12.93 4.24
C ARG A 52 -16.36 -13.55 4.11
N ASN A 53 -16.14 -14.76 4.62
CA ASN A 53 -14.85 -15.42 4.53
C ASN A 53 -14.48 -15.75 3.08
N ALA A 54 -15.44 -16.22 2.26
CA ALA A 54 -15.22 -16.39 0.84
C ALA A 54 -14.86 -15.06 0.14
N ALA A 55 -15.58 -13.98 0.45
CA ALA A 55 -15.28 -12.65 -0.09
C ALA A 55 -13.90 -12.12 0.36
N ARG A 56 -13.50 -12.39 1.60
CA ARG A 56 -12.16 -12.04 2.13
C ARG A 56 -11.05 -12.79 1.41
N MET A 57 -11.24 -14.09 1.14
CA MET A 57 -10.28 -14.88 0.35
C MET A 57 -10.13 -14.30 -1.06
N PHE A 58 -11.23 -13.95 -1.73
CA PHE A 58 -11.17 -13.27 -3.02
C PHE A 58 -10.39 -11.95 -2.95
N LEU A 59 -10.64 -11.11 -1.94
CA LEU A 59 -9.90 -9.85 -1.76
C LEU A 59 -8.40 -10.09 -1.53
N HIS A 60 -8.05 -11.12 -0.78
CA HIS A 60 -6.66 -11.53 -0.54
C HIS A 60 -5.99 -11.96 -1.85
N ASP A 61 -6.66 -12.76 -2.69
CA ASP A 61 -6.14 -13.19 -3.99
C ASP A 61 -5.93 -12.03 -4.95
N VAL A 62 -6.87 -11.07 -4.96
CA VAL A 62 -6.74 -9.83 -5.74
C VAL A 62 -5.58 -8.98 -5.22
N HIS A 63 -5.42 -8.87 -3.90
CA HIS A 63 -4.31 -8.12 -3.31
C HIS A 63 -2.95 -8.69 -3.70
N ASN A 64 -2.80 -10.02 -3.65
CA ASN A 64 -1.55 -10.70 -3.98
C ASN A 64 -1.26 -10.74 -5.48
N SER A 65 -2.30 -10.77 -6.31
CA SER A 65 -2.15 -10.85 -7.77
C SER A 65 -2.05 -9.48 -8.44
N TYR A 66 -2.62 -8.44 -7.84
CA TYR A 66 -2.78 -7.10 -8.40
C TYR A 66 -2.56 -6.02 -7.32
N GLU A 67 -1.39 -6.03 -6.71
CA GLU A 67 -1.01 -5.10 -5.63
C GLU A 67 -1.23 -3.62 -6.03
N GLU A 68 -0.93 -3.25 -7.28
CA GLU A 68 -1.09 -1.87 -7.75
C GLU A 68 -2.56 -1.45 -7.80
N ILE A 69 -3.44 -2.36 -8.24
CA ILE A 69 -4.89 -2.14 -8.27
C ILE A 69 -5.42 -2.04 -6.84
N ALA A 70 -5.05 -3.00 -5.98
CA ALA A 70 -5.50 -3.02 -4.59
C ALA A 70 -5.01 -1.77 -3.82
N SER A 71 -3.77 -1.34 -4.04
CA SER A 71 -3.20 -0.13 -3.45
C SER A 71 -3.94 1.13 -3.91
N SER A 72 -4.19 1.26 -5.22
CA SER A 72 -4.93 2.40 -5.76
C SER A 72 -6.36 2.47 -5.22
N ILE A 73 -7.04 1.32 -5.11
CA ILE A 73 -8.39 1.27 -4.55
C ILE A 73 -8.35 1.69 -3.08
N LYS A 74 -7.42 1.14 -2.29
CA LYS A 74 -7.24 1.50 -0.88
C LYS A 74 -6.97 3.00 -0.71
N THR A 75 -6.11 3.58 -1.55
CA THR A 75 -5.85 5.03 -1.56
C THR A 75 -7.12 5.82 -1.88
N GLY A 76 -7.85 5.45 -2.94
CA GLY A 76 -9.09 6.13 -3.30
C GLY A 76 -10.20 5.99 -2.26
N MET A 77 -10.25 4.87 -1.53
CA MET A 77 -11.13 4.70 -0.38
C MET A 77 -10.77 5.64 0.77
N VAL A 78 -9.48 5.76 1.11
CA VAL A 78 -9.00 6.70 2.14
C VAL A 78 -9.35 8.14 1.75
N ILE A 79 -9.07 8.54 0.50
CA ILE A 79 -9.43 9.87 -0.01
C ILE A 79 -10.94 10.10 0.10
N SER A 80 -11.75 9.13 -0.32
CA SER A 80 -13.21 9.21 -0.22
C SER A 80 -13.69 9.36 1.23
N GLN A 81 -13.06 8.64 2.17
CA GLN A 81 -13.38 8.73 3.59
C GLN A 81 -12.99 10.09 4.17
N THR A 82 -11.82 10.62 3.83
CA THR A 82 -11.40 11.97 4.22
C THR A 82 -12.34 13.04 3.68
N LEU A 83 -12.75 12.94 2.40
CA LEU A 83 -13.73 13.84 1.81
C LEU A 83 -15.08 13.78 2.53
N ARG A 84 -15.56 12.58 2.89
CA ARG A 84 -16.80 12.43 3.68
C ARG A 84 -16.67 13.02 5.08
N HIS A 85 -15.51 12.86 5.72
CA HIS A 85 -15.26 13.47 7.02
C HIS A 85 -15.29 14.99 6.92
N ALA A 86 -14.58 15.57 5.95
CA ALA A 86 -14.60 17.01 5.71
C ALA A 86 -16.02 17.53 5.40
N TYR A 87 -16.81 16.78 4.63
CA TYR A 87 -18.21 17.10 4.38
C TYR A 87 -19.05 17.07 5.67
N LYS A 88 -18.87 16.08 6.55
CA LYS A 88 -19.54 16.03 7.86
C LYS A 88 -19.18 17.22 8.74
N GLU A 89 -17.93 17.65 8.73
CA GLU A 89 -17.51 18.84 9.47
C GLU A 89 -18.15 20.11 8.89
N ALA A 90 -18.19 20.27 7.56
CA ALA A 90 -18.92 21.38 6.93
C ALA A 90 -20.42 21.35 7.28
N GLN A 91 -21.02 20.15 7.32
CA GLN A 91 -22.40 19.97 7.75
C GLN A 91 -22.57 20.41 9.20
N ARG A 92 -21.65 20.05 10.11
CA ARG A 92 -21.70 20.51 11.50
C ARG A 92 -21.63 22.04 11.61
N MET A 93 -20.70 22.67 10.88
CA MET A 93 -20.55 24.13 10.85
C MET A 93 -21.83 24.83 10.35
N TYR A 94 -22.50 24.24 9.36
CA TYR A 94 -23.80 24.74 8.92
C TYR A 94 -24.87 24.63 10.03
N HIS A 95 -24.95 23.50 10.74
CA HIS A 95 -25.91 23.34 11.84
C HIS A 95 -25.59 24.21 13.06
N SER A 96 -24.33 24.61 13.27
CA SER A 96 -23.94 25.60 14.28
C SER A 96 -24.06 27.05 13.80
N ALA A 97 -24.59 27.28 12.59
CA ALA A 97 -24.74 28.60 11.97
C ALA A 97 -23.40 29.37 11.78
N GLU A 98 -22.30 28.64 11.63
CA GLU A 98 -20.97 29.21 11.31
C GLU A 98 -20.78 29.47 9.82
N ILE A 99 -21.64 28.89 8.96
CA ILE A 99 -21.61 29.00 7.51
C ILE A 99 -23.03 29.31 7.01
N GLU A 100 -23.14 30.21 6.02
CA GLU A 100 -24.40 30.53 5.37
C GLU A 100 -24.91 29.39 4.49
N GLU A 101 -26.23 29.28 4.31
CA GLU A 101 -26.87 28.21 3.54
C GLU A 101 -26.37 28.14 2.09
N HIS A 102 -26.22 29.30 1.43
CA HIS A 102 -25.70 29.39 0.07
C HIS A 102 -24.29 28.78 -0.06
N ASP A 103 -23.42 29.10 0.89
CA ASP A 103 -22.05 28.60 0.91
C ASP A 103 -22.01 27.10 1.23
N PHE A 104 -22.85 26.65 2.16
CA PHE A 104 -22.98 25.24 2.45
C PHE A 104 -23.45 24.43 1.23
N ASP A 105 -24.43 24.93 0.48
CA ASP A 105 -24.92 24.28 -0.74
C ASP A 105 -23.85 24.19 -1.83
N PHE A 106 -23.05 25.24 -1.99
CA PHE A 106 -21.90 25.23 -2.90
C PHE A 106 -20.87 24.17 -2.46
N ILE A 107 -20.50 24.16 -1.18
CA ILE A 107 -19.56 23.22 -0.58
C ILE A 107 -20.06 21.77 -0.76
N LYS A 108 -21.34 21.53 -0.49
CA LYS A 108 -22.00 20.23 -0.66
C LYS A 108 -21.87 19.71 -2.09
N LYS A 109 -22.25 20.53 -3.08
CA LYS A 109 -22.14 20.17 -4.51
C LYS A 109 -20.71 19.83 -4.90
N GLU A 110 -19.73 20.60 -4.44
CA GLU A 110 -18.32 20.35 -4.73
C GLU A 110 -17.78 19.07 -4.06
N PHE A 111 -18.19 18.77 -2.82
CA PHE A 111 -17.82 17.51 -2.16
C PHE A 111 -18.44 16.29 -2.85
N GLU A 112 -19.73 16.34 -3.20
CA GLU A 112 -20.42 15.26 -3.92
C GLU A 112 -19.74 14.98 -5.27
N LYS A 113 -19.42 16.03 -6.02
CA LYS A 113 -18.68 15.95 -7.29
C LYS A 113 -17.31 15.30 -7.09
N LYS A 114 -16.52 15.74 -6.10
CA LYS A 114 -15.18 15.18 -5.84
C LYS A 114 -15.25 13.71 -5.40
N ILE A 115 -16.20 13.35 -4.54
CA ILE A 115 -16.42 11.95 -4.14
C ILE A 115 -16.77 11.10 -5.35
N LEU A 116 -17.61 11.61 -6.26
CA LEU A 116 -17.98 10.91 -7.48
C LEU A 116 -16.77 10.73 -8.43
N CYS A 117 -15.93 11.76 -8.59
CA CYS A 117 -14.69 11.67 -9.36
C CYS A 117 -13.76 10.59 -8.79
N VAL A 118 -13.55 10.56 -7.47
CA VAL A 118 -12.70 9.54 -6.83
C VAL A 118 -13.25 8.15 -7.07
N LYS A 119 -14.56 7.94 -6.85
CA LYS A 119 -15.23 6.65 -7.11
C LYS A 119 -15.08 6.20 -8.57
N ARG A 120 -15.25 7.12 -9.52
CA ARG A 120 -15.08 6.81 -10.95
C ARG A 120 -13.63 6.50 -11.28
N ALA A 121 -12.66 7.13 -10.63
CA ALA A 121 -11.24 6.87 -10.86
C ALA A 121 -10.73 5.56 -10.21
N LEU A 122 -11.49 4.94 -9.29
CA LEU A 122 -11.13 3.64 -8.72
C LEU A 122 -11.00 2.60 -9.82
N GLY A 123 -9.84 1.93 -9.88
CA GLY A 123 -9.59 0.88 -10.87
C GLY A 123 -8.99 1.34 -12.20
N TYR A 124 -8.86 2.64 -12.45
CA TYR A 124 -8.14 3.19 -13.61
C TYR A 124 -6.62 3.22 -13.40
N VAL A 125 -6.07 2.19 -12.77
CA VAL A 125 -4.62 1.99 -12.78
C VAL A 125 -4.28 1.38 -14.12
N ALA A 126 -3.60 2.14 -14.97
CA ALA A 126 -2.94 1.63 -16.15
C ALA A 126 -1.78 0.71 -15.69
N VAL A 127 -2.10 -0.54 -15.37
CA VAL A 127 -1.08 -1.58 -15.19
C VAL A 127 -0.43 -1.75 -16.55
N ARG A 128 0.83 -1.32 -16.66
CA ARG A 128 1.58 -1.41 -17.91
C ARG A 128 1.65 -2.86 -18.34
N ASN A 129 1.35 -3.14 -19.61
CA ASN A 129 1.58 -4.47 -20.13
C ASN A 129 3.09 -4.72 -20.15
N SER A 130 3.51 -5.93 -19.79
CA SER A 130 4.88 -6.42 -19.97
C SER A 130 5.45 -6.04 -21.34
N LYS A 131 4.66 -6.17 -22.42
CA LYS A 131 5.05 -5.80 -23.79
C LYS A 131 5.43 -4.32 -23.91
N ASP A 132 4.61 -3.43 -23.33
CA ASP A 132 4.86 -1.99 -23.34
C ASP A 132 6.11 -1.65 -22.51
N LEU A 133 6.30 -2.37 -21.40
CA LEU A 133 7.43 -2.18 -20.51
C LEU A 133 8.75 -2.58 -21.17
N PHE A 134 8.77 -3.70 -21.90
CA PHE A 134 9.93 -4.11 -22.70
C PHE A 134 10.21 -3.09 -23.80
N ARG A 135 9.20 -2.68 -24.59
CA ARG A 135 9.39 -1.70 -25.68
C ARG A 135 9.87 -0.33 -25.21
N ALA A 136 9.56 0.05 -23.97
CA ALA A 136 10.05 1.29 -23.38
C ALA A 136 11.56 1.26 -23.06
N LEU A 137 12.19 0.09 -23.02
CA LEU A 137 13.63 -0.02 -22.80
C LEU A 137 14.39 0.30 -24.09
N PRO A 138 15.50 1.06 -24.01
CA PRO A 138 16.31 1.42 -25.19
C PRO A 138 16.71 0.20 -26.03
N PHE A 139 17.06 -0.91 -25.38
CA PHE A 139 17.49 -2.16 -26.02
C PHE A 139 16.42 -2.83 -26.90
N PHE A 140 15.14 -2.56 -26.66
CA PHE A 140 14.02 -3.21 -27.37
C PHE A 140 13.20 -2.24 -28.24
N SER A 141 13.54 -0.94 -28.22
CA SER A 141 12.78 0.10 -28.93
C SER A 141 12.75 -0.05 -30.46
N GLY A 142 13.73 -0.73 -31.05
CA GLY A 142 13.84 -1.00 -32.49
C GLY A 142 13.69 -2.47 -32.89
N VAL A 143 13.29 -3.34 -31.96
CA VAL A 143 13.14 -4.77 -32.24
C VAL A 143 11.82 -5.03 -32.97
N ASP A 144 11.87 -5.76 -34.07
CA ASP A 144 10.70 -6.12 -34.85
C ASP A 144 9.79 -7.09 -34.08
N GLU A 145 8.51 -7.15 -34.46
CA GLU A 145 7.52 -7.94 -33.74
C GLU A 145 7.81 -9.45 -33.75
N ALA A 146 8.48 -9.98 -34.79
CA ALA A 146 8.80 -11.40 -34.85
C ALA A 146 9.92 -11.76 -33.86
N THR A 147 10.99 -10.97 -33.80
CA THR A 147 12.05 -11.13 -32.79
C THR A 147 11.52 -10.89 -31.38
N PHE A 148 10.64 -9.91 -31.19
CA PHE A 148 10.02 -9.68 -29.89
C PHE A 148 9.21 -10.88 -29.39
N LYS A 149 8.47 -11.56 -30.28
CA LYS A 149 7.76 -12.81 -29.93
C LYS A 149 8.70 -13.92 -29.50
N LEU A 150 9.92 -13.98 -30.05
CA LEU A 150 10.93 -14.94 -29.57
C LEU A 150 11.39 -14.60 -28.15
N VAL A 151 11.65 -13.32 -27.87
CA VAL A 151 11.98 -12.87 -26.51
C VAL A 151 10.85 -13.22 -25.54
N GLU A 152 9.60 -12.94 -25.92
CA GLU A 152 8.42 -13.27 -25.11
C GLU A 152 8.28 -14.78 -24.86
N LYS A 153 8.60 -15.61 -25.87
CA LYS A 153 8.59 -17.08 -25.76
C LYS A 153 9.65 -17.60 -24.77
N HIS A 154 10.80 -16.94 -24.69
CA HIS A 154 11.90 -17.33 -23.80
C HIS A 154 11.89 -16.60 -22.45
N ALA A 155 11.04 -15.58 -22.30
CA ALA A 155 10.88 -14.88 -21.04
C ALA A 155 10.06 -15.72 -20.04
N ASN A 156 10.67 -16.00 -18.88
CA ASN A 156 10.00 -16.71 -17.79
C ASN A 156 9.49 -15.71 -16.75
N LEU A 157 8.20 -15.85 -16.37
CA LEU A 157 7.65 -15.08 -15.26
C LEU A 157 8.15 -15.70 -13.94
N LYS A 158 8.91 -14.94 -13.17
CA LYS A 158 9.36 -15.32 -11.84
C LYS A 158 8.72 -14.40 -10.79
N LYS A 159 8.13 -15.01 -9.76
CA LYS A 159 7.64 -14.30 -8.57
C LYS A 159 8.70 -14.39 -7.48
N PHE A 160 8.82 -13.32 -6.70
CA PHE A 160 9.70 -13.24 -5.55
C PHE A 160 8.86 -12.83 -4.35
N ASP A 161 9.10 -13.47 -3.21
CA ASP A 161 8.39 -13.15 -1.97
C ASP A 161 8.95 -11.89 -1.31
N HIS A 162 8.18 -11.30 -0.40
CA HIS A 162 8.62 -10.11 0.32
C HIS A 162 9.92 -10.37 1.10
N GLY A 163 10.94 -9.55 0.85
CA GLY A 163 12.24 -9.66 1.49
C GLY A 163 13.19 -10.67 0.85
N GLU A 164 12.75 -11.37 -0.21
CA GLU A 164 13.60 -12.28 -0.96
C GLU A 164 14.71 -11.51 -1.71
N ARG A 165 15.93 -12.06 -1.67
CA ARG A 165 17.08 -11.47 -2.35
C ARG A 165 17.09 -11.91 -3.82
N ILE A 166 16.83 -10.96 -4.72
CA ILE A 166 16.78 -11.22 -6.17
C ILE A 166 18.17 -11.42 -6.78
N MET A 167 19.13 -10.53 -6.45
CA MET A 167 20.50 -10.59 -6.96
C MET A 167 21.50 -10.15 -5.89
N GLU A 168 22.73 -10.65 -6.00
CA GLU A 168 23.85 -10.27 -5.15
C GLU A 168 25.03 -9.76 -6.00
N ARG A 169 25.68 -8.69 -5.53
CA ARG A 169 26.81 -8.09 -6.22
C ARG A 169 27.98 -9.07 -6.27
N GLY A 170 28.55 -9.26 -7.47
CA GLY A 170 29.66 -10.20 -7.68
C GLY A 170 29.23 -11.66 -7.80
N GLY A 171 27.93 -11.96 -7.69
CA GLY A 171 27.39 -13.27 -8.05
C GLY A 171 27.49 -13.52 -9.56
N LYS A 172 27.58 -14.80 -9.95
CA LYS A 172 27.44 -15.21 -11.35
C LYS A 172 25.95 -15.18 -11.70
N HIS A 173 25.57 -14.31 -12.63
CA HIS A 173 24.17 -14.17 -13.07
C HIS A 173 24.11 -14.31 -14.59
N GLU A 174 23.30 -15.24 -15.07
CA GLU A 174 23.08 -15.53 -16.51
C GLU A 174 21.76 -14.92 -17.02
N HIS A 175 21.02 -14.23 -16.16
CA HIS A 175 19.67 -13.77 -16.44
C HIS A 175 19.53 -12.27 -16.22
N MET A 176 18.75 -11.65 -17.10
CA MET A 176 18.25 -10.30 -16.91
C MET A 176 16.83 -10.37 -16.35
N TYR A 177 16.60 -9.68 -15.23
CA TYR A 177 15.28 -9.54 -14.66
C TYR A 177 14.67 -8.21 -15.06
N LEU A 178 13.45 -8.25 -15.59
CA LEU A 178 12.60 -7.08 -15.76
C LEU A 178 11.52 -7.10 -14.70
N ILE A 179 11.48 -6.06 -13.87
CA ILE A 179 10.47 -5.93 -12.83
C ILE A 179 9.21 -5.39 -13.47
N ILE A 180 8.23 -6.28 -13.67
CA ILE A 180 6.94 -5.94 -14.29
C ILE A 180 5.96 -5.44 -13.22
N ARG A 181 6.08 -5.91 -11.97
CA ARG A 181 5.21 -5.58 -10.83
C ARG A 181 5.99 -5.58 -9.51
N GLY A 182 5.47 -4.84 -8.53
CA GLY A 182 6.04 -4.75 -7.18
C GLY A 182 7.16 -3.73 -7.02
N ARG A 183 7.82 -3.74 -5.85
CA ARG A 183 8.91 -2.83 -5.50
C ARG A 183 10.16 -3.62 -5.12
N VAL A 184 11.31 -3.10 -5.55
CA VAL A 184 12.62 -3.63 -5.15
C VAL A 184 13.41 -2.55 -4.45
N SER A 185 14.25 -2.95 -3.51
CA SER A 185 15.23 -2.07 -2.88
C SER A 185 16.63 -2.56 -3.22
N PHE A 186 17.56 -1.63 -3.40
CA PHE A 186 18.96 -1.93 -3.65
C PHE A 186 19.78 -1.37 -2.49
N SER A 187 20.61 -2.20 -1.87
CA SER A 187 21.55 -1.78 -0.84
C SER A 187 22.99 -2.02 -1.32
N ILE A 188 23.81 -0.98 -1.29
CA ILE A 188 25.24 -1.08 -1.58
C ILE A 188 25.97 -0.97 -0.26
N VAL A 189 26.43 -2.10 0.28
CA VAL A 189 27.31 -2.11 1.45
C VAL A 189 28.70 -1.68 0.98
N ARG A 190 29.06 -0.42 1.23
CA ARG A 190 30.44 0.05 1.06
C ARG A 190 31.26 -0.50 2.22
N ARG A 191 32.21 -1.40 1.94
CA ARG A 191 33.20 -1.80 2.95
C ARG A 191 34.09 -0.58 3.24
N PRO A 192 34.33 -0.22 4.52
CA PRO A 192 35.31 0.79 4.86
C PRO A 192 36.68 0.34 4.35
N THR A 193 37.36 1.20 3.60
CA THR A 193 38.73 0.99 3.13
C THR A 193 39.63 0.82 4.36
N GLN A 194 40.20 -0.37 4.57
CA GLN A 194 41.09 -0.70 5.69
C GLN A 194 42.47 0.00 5.64
N HIS A 195 42.64 1.08 4.87
CA HIS A 195 43.95 1.68 4.61
C HIS A 195 44.36 2.89 5.47
N LEU A 196 43.62 3.19 6.55
CA LEU A 196 44.03 4.21 7.54
C LEU A 196 44.16 3.62 8.95
N LYS A 197 45.06 2.64 9.13
CA LYS A 197 45.55 2.23 10.46
C LYS A 197 47.08 2.03 10.50
N GLN A 198 47.83 2.83 9.75
CA GLN A 198 49.29 2.85 9.83
C GLN A 198 49.86 4.26 10.04
N HIS A 199 49.27 5.08 10.92
CA HIS A 199 49.95 6.26 11.48
C HIS A 199 49.38 6.60 12.86
N LYS A 200 49.39 5.64 13.80
CA LYS A 200 49.27 5.93 15.24
C LYS A 200 49.91 4.83 16.07
N LYS A 201 51.21 4.59 15.85
CA LYS A 201 52.09 3.85 16.77
C LYS A 201 53.39 4.62 16.90
N ARG A 202 53.32 5.74 17.61
CA ARG A 202 54.49 6.39 18.24
C ARG A 202 53.96 7.27 19.37
N GLY A 203 54.36 6.92 20.59
CA GLY A 203 54.10 7.67 21.82
C GLY A 203 52.86 7.18 22.57
N GLU A 204 53.04 6.25 23.50
CA GLU A 204 52.93 6.54 24.95
C GLU A 204 53.03 5.24 25.73
N SER A 205 54.17 5.10 26.41
CA SER A 205 54.35 4.31 27.61
C SER A 205 53.75 5.08 28.79
N THR A 206 52.93 4.42 29.60
CA THR A 206 52.93 4.62 31.05
C THR A 206 52.34 3.39 31.70
N ASP A 207 53.04 2.97 32.74
CA ASP A 207 52.76 1.89 33.66
C ASP A 207 51.50 2.15 34.51
N ASP A 208 51.18 1.12 35.31
CA ASP A 208 50.54 1.21 36.62
C ASP A 208 49.00 1.22 36.73
N ASP A 209 48.52 0.03 37.12
CA ASP A 209 47.90 -0.24 38.43
C ASP A 209 46.37 -0.42 38.53
N SER A 210 46.09 -1.24 39.54
CA SER A 210 44.98 -2.05 40.02
C SER A 210 43.64 -1.38 40.41
N GLY A 211 42.63 -2.25 40.63
CA GLY A 211 41.35 -1.98 41.34
C GLY A 211 40.14 -2.41 40.50
N ASP A 212 39.54 -3.59 40.64
CA ASP A 212 38.85 -4.25 41.76
C ASP A 212 37.43 -3.72 42.09
N THR A 213 36.51 -4.69 42.19
CA THR A 213 35.15 -4.72 42.75
C THR A 213 34.02 -3.81 42.22
N GLY A 214 32.81 -4.38 42.18
CA GLY A 214 31.60 -3.55 42.14
C GLY A 214 30.31 -4.23 41.67
N ASN A 215 29.84 -5.22 42.42
CA ASN A 215 28.54 -5.88 42.29
C ASN A 215 27.38 -4.89 42.55
N SER A 216 26.27 -4.93 41.79
CA SER A 216 24.92 -4.83 42.37
C SER A 216 23.82 -5.06 41.34
N SER A 217 23.04 -6.10 41.60
CA SER A 217 21.67 -6.33 41.15
C SER A 217 20.77 -5.13 41.46
N ASP A 218 19.74 -4.90 40.64
CA ASP A 218 18.41 -4.68 41.20
C ASP A 218 17.27 -5.05 40.25
N ASN A 219 16.22 -5.59 40.87
CA ASN A 219 15.05 -6.22 40.28
C ASN A 219 13.91 -5.22 40.06
N GLY A 220 13.06 -5.53 39.07
CA GLY A 220 11.61 -5.35 39.22
C GLY A 220 10.95 -4.30 38.34
N GLY A 221 9.84 -4.69 37.71
CA GLY A 221 8.87 -3.72 37.17
C GLY A 221 8.09 -4.20 35.96
N LEU A 222 7.00 -4.92 36.19
CA LEU A 222 5.96 -5.28 35.22
C LEU A 222 5.38 -4.04 34.52
N GLY A 223 5.18 -4.14 33.21
CA GLY A 223 4.47 -3.11 32.44
C GLY A 223 4.13 -3.56 31.02
N ARG A 224 3.05 -4.34 30.86
CA ARG A 224 2.40 -4.53 29.56
C ARG A 224 1.95 -3.16 29.03
N ARG A 225 2.49 -2.71 27.89
CA ARG A 225 1.83 -1.74 27.01
C ARG A 225 2.03 -2.09 25.54
N SER A 226 0.88 -2.27 24.91
CA SER A 226 0.55 -2.20 23.49
C SER A 226 1.47 -1.27 22.68
N THR A 227 2.04 -1.80 21.60
CA THR A 227 2.73 -1.02 20.56
C THR A 227 1.96 -1.14 19.24
N TYR A 228 0.96 -0.29 19.09
CA TYR A 228 0.63 0.28 17.78
C TYR A 228 0.94 1.77 17.84
N ASP A 229 1.30 2.32 16.69
CA ASP A 229 1.63 3.72 16.40
C ASP A 229 3.12 4.09 16.48
N SER A 230 3.77 4.09 15.31
CA SER A 230 4.65 5.20 14.89
C SER A 230 5.27 4.97 13.51
N TRP A 231 4.53 5.23 12.43
CA TRP A 231 5.17 5.54 11.14
C TRP A 231 4.29 6.50 10.36
N PHE A 232 4.57 7.80 10.42
CA PHE A 232 5.08 8.60 9.29
C PHE A 232 4.93 10.11 9.55
N VAL A 233 6.06 10.83 9.60
CA VAL A 233 6.13 12.30 9.56
C VAL A 233 6.48 12.70 8.12
N PRO A 234 5.67 13.51 7.41
CA PRO A 234 6.09 14.06 6.13
C PRO A 234 6.89 15.35 6.34
N SER A 235 8.14 15.33 5.87
CA SER A 235 9.01 16.50 5.75
C SER A 235 8.43 17.51 4.75
N ARG A 236 8.23 18.76 5.20
CA ARG A 236 7.87 19.91 4.36
C ARG A 236 9.05 20.32 3.48
N LYS A 237 8.90 20.23 2.16
CA LYS A 237 9.55 21.16 1.23
C LYS A 237 8.53 21.80 0.32
N SER A 238 8.31 23.08 0.58
CA SER A 238 7.56 24.03 -0.24
C SER A 238 8.17 24.16 -1.63
N ARG A 239 7.36 23.99 -2.67
CA ARG A 239 7.59 24.59 -3.98
C ARG A 239 6.25 25.01 -4.58
N LYS A 240 6.09 26.34 -4.73
CA LYS A 240 5.03 26.99 -5.50
C LYS A 240 5.14 26.54 -6.96
N HIS A 241 4.03 26.16 -7.61
CA HIS A 241 3.78 26.50 -9.02
C HIS A 241 2.32 26.26 -9.45
N LYS A 242 1.73 27.37 -9.92
CA LYS A 242 0.71 27.60 -10.96
C LYS A 242 -0.35 26.51 -11.24
N SER A 243 -1.60 26.91 -10.99
CA SER A 243 -2.85 26.26 -11.35
C SER A 243 -3.12 26.21 -12.86
N HIS A 244 -3.37 25.02 -13.38
CA HIS A 244 -4.09 24.82 -14.64
C HIS A 244 -5.17 23.73 -14.45
N PRO A 245 -6.27 23.80 -15.25
CA PRO A 245 -7.54 23.21 -14.88
C PRO A 245 -7.56 21.69 -15.01
N THR A 246 -8.14 21.04 -14.01
CA THR A 246 -8.42 19.62 -13.94
C THR A 246 -9.48 19.23 -14.98
N ARG A 247 -9.04 18.62 -16.08
CA ARG A 247 -9.87 17.69 -16.83
C ARG A 247 -9.83 16.34 -16.13
N CYS A 248 -10.99 15.86 -15.70
CA CYS A 248 -11.16 14.48 -15.26
C CYS A 248 -11.03 13.59 -16.50
N PHE A 249 -10.04 12.70 -16.47
CA PHE A 249 -10.01 11.50 -17.30
C PHE A 249 -10.88 10.42 -16.65
#